data_AF-A0A7C6SGX2-F1
#
_entry.id   AF-A0A7C6SGX2-F1
#
_cell.length_a   1.000
_cell.length_b   1.000
_cell.length_c   1.000
_cell.angle_alpha   90.00
_cell.angle_beta   90.00
_cell.angle_gamma   90.00
#
_symmetry.space_group_name_H-M   'P 1'
#
loop_
_entity.id
_entity.type
_entity.pdbx_description
1 polymer ?
#
loop_
_entity_poly.entity_id
_entity_poly.type
_entity_poly.pdbx_seq_one_letter_code
_entity_poly.pdbx_strand_id
1 'polypeptide(L)' 'MSEAVKVVAQNRKARHEYFILERYEAGLVLTGTEIKSIRQGKVNLGEAYVRIVNGEAFIFGMHI' A
#
# COMPACT_ATOMS: atom_id res chain seq x y z
N MET A 1 5.62 -18.73 -17.27
CA MET A 1 5.94 -17.31 -17.55
C MET A 1 5.79 -16.58 -16.24
N SER A 2 6.86 -15.99 -15.70
CA SER A 2 6.82 -15.24 -14.44
C SER A 2 6.08 -13.92 -14.66
N GLU A 3 4.98 -13.72 -13.94
CA GLU A 3 4.21 -12.48 -13.98
C GLU A 3 5.08 -11.33 -13.45
N ALA A 4 5.40 -10.36 -14.30
CA ALA A 4 6.20 -9.21 -13.92
C ALA A 4 5.37 -8.28 -13.02
N VAL A 5 5.56 -8.39 -11.70
CA VAL A 5 4.92 -7.49 -10.73
C VAL A 5 5.50 -6.09 -10.91
N LYS A 6 4.73 -5.20 -11.55
CA LYS A 6 5.08 -3.78 -11.65
C LYS A 6 4.81 -3.11 -10.30
N VAL A 7 5.86 -2.70 -9.61
CA VAL A 7 5.74 -1.89 -8.39
C VAL A 7 5.14 -0.54 -8.76
N VAL A 8 3.90 -0.30 -8.33
CA VAL A 8 3.18 0.94 -8.63
C VAL A 8 3.63 2.07 -7.71
N ALA A 9 3.76 1.79 -6.42
CA ALA A 9 4.19 2.75 -5.43
C ALA A 9 4.92 2.07 -4.28
N GLN A 10 5.78 2.86 -3.64
CA GLN A 10 6.59 2.38 -2.54
C GLN A 10 6.81 3.53 -1.56
N ASN A 11 6.48 3.32 -0.29
CA ASN A 11 6.81 4.28 0.75
C ASN A 11 8.31 4.18 1.08
N ARG A 12 9.14 4.97 0.40
CA ARG A 12 10.59 5.04 0.66
C ARG A 12 10.88 5.63 2.04
N LYS A 13 10.08 6.62 2.48
CA LYS A 13 10.21 7.30 3.77
C LYS A 13 10.14 6.31 4.94
N ALA A 14 9.24 5.32 4.85
CA ALA A 14 9.11 4.27 5.86
C ALA A 14 10.42 3.49 6.11
N ARG A 15 11.26 3.28 5.08
CA ARG A 15 12.56 2.59 5.23
C ARG A 15 13.66 3.46 5.84
N HIS A 16 13.53 4.78 5.76
CA HIS A 16 14.51 5.70 6.32
C HIS A 16 14.18 6.07 7.76
N GLU A 17 12.89 6.18 8.09
CA GLU A 17 12.43 6.64 9.41
C GLU A 17 12.16 5.49 10.39
N TYR A 18 11.92 4.28 9.89
CA TYR A 18 11.58 3.13 10.73
C TYR A 18 12.45 1.92 10.44
N PHE A 19 12.69 1.13 11.48
CA PHE A 19 13.30 -0.19 11.35
C PHE A 19 12.22 -1.25 11.11
N ILE A 20 12.27 -1.90 9.95
CA ILE A 20 11.29 -2.94 9.59
C ILE A 20 11.75 -4.26 10.22
N LEU A 21 11.01 -4.71 11.24
CA LEU A 21 11.25 -6.00 11.89
C LEU A 21 10.73 -7.16 11.04
N GLU A 22 9.49 -7.06 10.59
CA GLU A 22 8.79 -8.10 9.83
C GLU A 22 8.02 -7.51 8.65
N ARG A 23 7.79 -8.33 7.62
CA ARG A 23 7.04 -7.96 6.43
C ARG A 23 5.91 -8.95 6.23
N TYR A 24 4.73 -8.41 5.99
CA TYR A 24 3.52 -9.18 5.73
C TYR A 24 3.02 -8.84 4.32
N GLU A 25 2.56 -9.86 3.60
CA GLU A 25 1.85 -9.68 2.34
C GLU A 25 0.35 -9.71 2.60
N ALA A 26 -0.36 -8.71 2.07
CA ALA A 26 -1.80 -8.56 2.22
C ALA A 26 -2.43 -8.10 0.91
N GLY A 27 -3.68 -8.51 0.69
CA GLY A 27 -4.51 -8.00 -0.41
C GLY A 27 -5.29 -6.77 0.03
N LEU A 28 -5.35 -5.75 -0.84
CA LEU A 28 -6.15 -4.55 -0.63
C LEU A 28 -7.44 -4.67 -1.45
N VAL A 29 -8.59 -4.58 -0.80
CA VAL A 29 -9.89 -4.53 -1.48
C VAL A 29 -10.10 -3.10 -1.98
N LEU A 30 -10.13 -2.94 -3.31
CA LEU A 30 -10.25 -1.64 -3.97
C LEU A 30 -11.47 -1.61 -4.88
N THR A 31 -11.97 -0.41 -5.10
CA THR A 31 -13.08 -0.13 -6.01
C THR A 31 -12.56 0.23 -7.42
N GLY A 32 -13.40 0.06 -8.44
CA GLY A 32 -12.98 0.16 -9.85
C GLY A 32 -12.34 1.50 -10.27
N THR A 33 -12.68 2.59 -9.60
CA THR A 33 -12.08 3.92 -9.80
C THR A 33 -10.64 3.99 -9.28
N GLU A 34 -10.37 3.38 -8.13
CA GLU A 34 -9.04 3.36 -7.49
C GLU A 34 -8.04 2.54 -8.30
N ILE A 35 -8.51 1.44 -8.91
CA ILE A 35 -7.70 0.60 -9.81
C ILE A 35 -7.12 1.43 -10.97
N LYS A 36 -7.91 2.35 -11.53
CA LYS A 36 -7.48 3.22 -12.64
C LYS A 36 -6.39 4.20 -12.19
N SER A 37 -6.57 4.86 -11.04
CA SER A 37 -5.58 5.80 -10.48
C SER A 37 -4.26 5.12 -10.13
N ILE A 38 -4.32 3.95 -9.48
CA ILE A 38 -3.15 3.14 -9.13
C ILE A 38 -2.41 2.71 -10.40
N ARG A 39 -3.11 2.23 -11.45
CA ARG A 39 -2.46 1.89 -12.72
C ARG A 39 -1.75 3.09 -13.39
N GLN A 40 -2.21 4.31 -13.14
CA GLN A 40 -1.57 5.55 -13.58
C GLN A 40 -0.41 6.01 -12.66
N GLY A 41 -0.13 5.30 -11.57
CA GLY A 41 0.90 5.67 -10.59
C GLY A 41 0.50 6.83 -9.68
N LYS A 42 -0.79 7.20 -9.66
CA LYS A 42 -1.34 8.25 -8.79
C LYS A 42 -1.72 7.65 -7.45
N VAL A 43 -0.75 7.27 -6.65
CA VAL A 43 -1.00 6.84 -5.27
C VAL A 43 0.11 7.32 -4.35
N ASN A 44 -0.28 7.85 -3.20
CA ASN A 44 0.64 8.31 -2.17
C ASN A 44 0.44 7.50 -0.88
N LEU A 45 1.53 6.88 -0.43
CA LEU A 45 1.61 6.06 0.79
C LEU A 45 2.43 6.73 1.90
N GLY A 46 2.90 7.96 1.70
CA GLY A 46 3.88 8.61 2.57
C GLY A 46 3.44 8.75 4.02
N GLU A 47 2.18 9.10 4.24
CA GLU A 47 1.55 9.27 5.57
C GLU A 47 0.57 8.13 5.90
N ALA A 48 0.52 7.10 5.05
CA ALA A 48 -0.39 6.00 5.22
C ALA A 48 0.11 5.05 6.31
N TYR A 49 -0.82 4.57 7.15
CA TYR A 49 -0.54 3.58 8.18
C TYR A 49 -1.65 2.53 8.24
N VAL A 50 -1.31 1.33 8.71
CA VAL A 50 -2.28 0.24 8.88
C VAL A 50 -2.65 0.15 10.35
N ARG A 51 -3.94 0.00 10.64
CA ARG A 51 -4.46 -0.26 11.98
C ARG A 51 -5.37 -1.47 11.97
N ILE A 52 -5.21 -2.33 12.96
CA ILE A 52 -6.07 -3.48 13.15
C ILE A 52 -7.29 -3.03 13.96
N VAL A 53 -8.49 -3.23 13.41
CA VAL A 53 -9.78 -2.92 14.04
C VAL A 53 -10.64 -4.16 13.95
N ASN A 54 -11.12 -4.67 15.09
CA ASN A 54 -11.97 -5.86 15.17
C ASN A 54 -11.41 -7.11 14.47
N GLY A 55 -10.08 -7.26 14.44
CA GLY A 55 -9.41 -8.40 13.79
C GLY A 55 -9.13 -8.21 12.29
N GLU A 56 -9.51 -7.07 11.71
CA GLU A 56 -9.28 -6.75 10.30
C GLU A 56 -8.23 -5.63 10.17
N ALA A 57 -7.39 -5.72 9.15
CA ALA A 57 -6.37 -4.72 8.86
C ALA A 57 -6.92 -3.65 7.91
N PHE A 58 -6.96 -2.41 8.38
CA PHE A 58 -7.39 -1.26 7.59
C PHE A 58 -6.24 -0.30 7.35
N ILE A 59 -6.14 0.21 6.13
CA ILE A 59 -5.20 1.27 5.78
C ILE A 59 -5.87 2.64 5.91
N PHE A 60 -5.18 3.57 6.57
CA PHE A 60 -5.61 4.95 6.78
C PHE A 60 -4.55 5.89 6.22
N GLY A 61 -4.97 7.07 5.75
CA GLY A 61 -4.04 8.07 5.21
C GLY A 61 -3.44 7.72 3.83
N MET A 62 -3.96 6.70 3.16
CA MET A 62 -3.61 6.41 1.76
C MET A 62 -4.43 7.30 0.83
N HIS A 63 -3.76 7.99 -0.09
CA HIS A 63 -4.39 8.84 -1.09
C HIS A 63 -4.23 8.23 -2.49
N ILE A 64 -5.35 8.05 -3.21
CA ILE A 64 -5.47 7.48 -4.58
C ILE A 64 -6.23 8.45 -5.48
#